data_AF-A0A1B7W8R7-F1
#
_entry.id   AF-A0A1B7W8R7-F1
#
_cell.length_a   1.000
_cell.length_b   1.000
_cell.length_c   1.000
_cell.angle_alpha   90.00
_cell.angle_beta   90.00
_cell.angle_gamma   90.00
#
_symmetry.space_group_name_H-M   'P 1'
#
loop_
_entity.id
_entity.type
_entity.pdbx_description
1 polymer ?
#
loop_
_entity_poly.entity_id
_entity_poly.type
_entity_poly.pdbx_seq_one_letter_code
_entity_poly.pdbx_strand_id
1 'polypeptide(L)'
;MTLSKFLTTLGITTTLAVSSIVSLSNIKQVQAQPNSPYLILANANIPNLVISSTDDIRGWSWNGTTASYVAVNGNGGNTLYVRSFDGQKFGSVRSSQSISSTDDIRGWSWNGTTASYVANQNGRTVVYVRSFDGQTFGSVRSSQSISSTESFRGWSWNGTTASYVTANANGGNTLYIRSFDGQKFGRVRSSQIISSTDDIRGWSWNGTTASYVAINANGGSTLYIRPFNGQTF
;
A
#
# COMPACT_ATOMS: atom_id res chain seq x y z
N MET A 1 -17.26 -18.10 -46.70
CA MET A 1 -17.58 -19.34 -47.44
C MET A 1 -17.76 -20.48 -46.42
N THR A 2 -18.37 -21.60 -46.81
CA THR A 2 -19.29 -22.33 -45.92
C THR A 2 -18.68 -23.49 -45.10
N LEU A 3 -19.24 -23.73 -43.91
CA LEU A 3 -18.89 -24.80 -42.97
C LEU A 3 -19.54 -26.15 -43.36
N SER A 4 -18.75 -27.09 -43.91
CA SER A 4 -19.13 -28.49 -44.25
C SER A 4 -17.94 -29.16 -44.98
N LYS A 5 -17.57 -30.44 -44.84
CA LYS A 5 -17.90 -31.61 -44.00
C LYS A 5 -16.78 -32.65 -44.23
N PHE A 6 -16.50 -33.57 -43.29
CA PHE A 6 -16.50 -35.04 -43.50
C PHE A 6 -15.95 -35.79 -42.26
N LEU A 7 -16.37 -37.04 -42.09
CA LEU A 7 -15.83 -38.05 -41.15
C LEU A 7 -14.78 -38.92 -41.92
N THR A 8 -14.01 -39.86 -41.36
CA THR A 8 -14.19 -40.69 -40.16
C THR A 8 -12.83 -41.28 -39.67
N THR A 9 -12.78 -41.70 -38.40
CA THR A 9 -11.98 -42.79 -37.80
C THR A 9 -10.68 -43.27 -38.48
N LEU A 10 -9.53 -42.96 -37.85
CA LEU A 10 -8.60 -43.99 -37.35
C LEU A 10 -7.69 -43.41 -36.26
N GLY A 11 -7.38 -44.18 -35.21
CA GLY A 11 -6.53 -43.74 -34.11
C GLY A 11 -5.07 -44.13 -34.30
N ILE A 12 -4.23 -43.21 -34.80
CA ILE A 12 -2.77 -43.38 -34.86
C ILE A 12 -2.09 -42.09 -34.36
N THR A 13 -1.27 -42.22 -33.32
CA THR A 13 -0.43 -41.14 -32.78
C THR A 13 0.99 -41.22 -33.35
N THR A 14 1.49 -40.14 -33.97
CA THR A 14 2.92 -39.74 -33.95
C THR A 14 3.11 -38.35 -34.58
N THR A 15 4.34 -37.83 -34.57
CA THR A 15 4.62 -36.37 -34.51
C THR A 15 5.64 -35.92 -35.57
N LEU A 16 5.75 -34.60 -35.78
CA LEU A 16 6.77 -33.83 -36.54
C LEU A 16 6.52 -33.72 -38.06
N ALA A 17 6.96 -32.68 -38.81
CA ALA A 17 7.22 -31.24 -38.58
C ALA A 17 7.50 -30.59 -39.99
N VAL A 18 7.78 -29.30 -40.24
CA VAL A 18 8.02 -28.06 -39.45
C VAL A 18 7.48 -26.86 -40.27
N SER A 19 6.86 -25.83 -39.67
CA SER A 19 6.93 -24.45 -40.20
C SER A 19 6.66 -23.38 -39.13
N SER A 20 7.69 -22.59 -38.86
CA SER A 20 7.79 -21.55 -37.84
C SER A 20 6.86 -20.34 -38.02
N ILE A 21 6.16 -19.93 -36.95
CA ILE A 21 5.99 -18.52 -36.60
C ILE A 21 6.47 -18.33 -35.16
N VAL A 22 7.49 -17.51 -34.96
CA VAL A 22 7.95 -17.10 -33.62
C VAL A 22 7.09 -15.92 -33.17
N SER A 23 6.39 -16.08 -32.03
CA SER A 23 5.69 -14.99 -31.36
C SER A 23 6.04 -15.00 -29.88
N LEU A 24 6.55 -13.87 -29.38
CA LEU A 24 7.04 -13.72 -28.01
C LEU A 24 5.89 -13.39 -27.05
N SER A 25 5.33 -14.40 -26.38
CA SER A 25 4.26 -14.21 -25.39
C SER A 25 4.46 -15.04 -24.11
N ASN A 26 5.71 -15.15 -23.63
CA ASN A 26 6.06 -15.83 -22.37
C ASN A 26 5.66 -15.04 -21.09
N ILE A 27 4.52 -14.34 -21.12
CA ILE A 27 3.87 -13.82 -19.91
C ILE A 27 3.15 -15.00 -19.26
N LYS A 28 3.82 -15.70 -18.34
CA LYS A 28 3.15 -16.67 -17.48
C LYS A 28 2.13 -15.93 -16.60
N GLN A 29 0.85 -16.07 -16.94
CA GLN A 29 -0.26 -15.62 -16.11
C GLN A 29 -0.33 -16.52 -14.86
N VAL A 30 0.45 -16.20 -13.83
CA VAL A 30 0.48 -16.98 -12.58
C VAL A 30 -0.84 -16.73 -11.83
N GLN A 31 -1.72 -17.72 -11.91
CA GLN A 31 -3.04 -17.69 -11.27
C GLN A 31 -2.91 -17.55 -9.75
N ALA A 32 -3.71 -16.64 -9.16
CA ALA A 32 -3.72 -16.37 -7.73
C ALA A 32 -3.92 -17.65 -6.91
N GLN A 33 -2.88 -18.09 -6.19
CA GLN A 33 -2.97 -19.22 -5.27
C GLN A 33 -3.67 -18.75 -3.98
N PRO A 34 -4.78 -19.39 -3.55
CA PRO A 34 -5.36 -19.14 -2.24
C PRO A 34 -4.30 -19.33 -1.14
N ASN A 35 -4.26 -18.42 -0.17
CA ASN A 35 -3.26 -18.37 0.91
C ASN A 35 -1.82 -18.01 0.50
N SER A 36 -1.60 -17.33 -0.64
CA SER A 36 -0.28 -16.74 -0.95
C SER A 36 0.11 -15.60 0.01
N PRO A 37 1.34 -15.59 0.56
CA PRO A 37 1.89 -14.44 1.31
C PRO A 37 2.40 -13.30 0.40
N TYR A 38 2.30 -13.48 -0.92
CA TYR A 38 2.75 -12.52 -1.92
C TYR A 38 1.69 -11.43 -2.15
N LEU A 39 2.07 -10.17 -2.01
CA LEU A 39 1.32 -9.02 -2.56
C LEU A 39 1.25 -9.05 -4.10
N ILE A 40 2.09 -9.89 -4.71
CA ILE A 40 2.33 -10.05 -6.14
C ILE A 40 1.78 -11.40 -6.63
N LEU A 41 0.47 -11.46 -6.82
CA LEU A 41 -0.10 -12.19 -7.97
C LEU A 41 -1.07 -11.23 -8.67
N ALA A 42 -0.67 -10.74 -9.84
CA ALA A 42 -1.26 -9.58 -10.50
C ALA A 42 -2.56 -9.94 -11.23
N ASN A 43 -3.66 -10.06 -10.49
CA ASN A 43 -5.00 -10.04 -11.07
C ASN A 43 -5.23 -8.65 -11.74
N ALA A 44 -5.32 -8.66 -13.08
CA ALA A 44 -5.13 -7.49 -13.95
C ALA A 44 -6.28 -6.44 -13.95
N ASN A 45 -7.18 -6.49 -12.97
CA ASN A 45 -8.46 -5.75 -13.00
C ASN A 45 -8.53 -4.56 -12.01
N ILE A 46 -7.41 -4.18 -11.40
CA ILE A 46 -7.31 -2.98 -10.54
C ILE A 46 -6.20 -2.10 -11.10
N PRO A 47 -6.48 -0.83 -11.47
CA PRO A 47 -5.48 0.03 -12.11
C PRO A 47 -4.40 0.46 -11.11
N ASN A 48 -3.14 0.19 -11.45
CA ASN A 48 -1.98 0.79 -10.79
C ASN A 48 -2.02 2.31 -11.03
N LEU A 49 -2.30 3.09 -9.99
CA LEU A 49 -2.50 4.54 -10.13
C LEU A 49 -1.26 5.31 -9.64
N VAL A 50 -0.60 6.03 -10.54
CA VAL A 50 0.51 6.92 -10.18
C VAL A 50 -0.04 8.12 -9.40
N ILE A 51 0.44 8.31 -8.16
CA ILE A 51 0.05 9.45 -7.32
C ILE A 51 0.89 10.68 -7.71
N SER A 52 2.19 10.48 -7.88
CA SER A 52 3.15 11.45 -8.41
C SER A 52 4.27 10.70 -9.12
N SER A 53 4.77 11.29 -10.21
CA SER A 53 5.95 10.82 -10.94
C SER A 53 7.27 11.42 -10.42
N THR A 54 7.21 12.35 -9.46
CA THR A 54 8.38 13.08 -8.93
C THR A 54 8.50 13.07 -7.40
N ASP A 55 7.42 12.78 -6.68
CA ASP A 55 7.39 12.86 -5.21
C ASP A 55 7.37 11.47 -4.54
N ASP A 56 8.13 11.36 -3.45
CA ASP A 56 8.19 10.21 -2.56
C ASP A 56 6.99 10.28 -1.58
N ILE A 57 6.02 9.39 -1.74
CA ILE A 57 4.76 9.43 -0.96
C ILE A 57 4.92 8.67 0.36
N ARG A 58 5.45 9.33 1.38
CA ARG A 58 5.78 8.76 2.71
C ARG A 58 4.60 8.68 3.69
N GLY A 59 3.48 8.16 3.20
CA GLY A 59 2.30 7.91 4.01
C GLY A 59 1.02 8.04 3.20
N TRP A 60 0.06 7.15 3.47
CA TRP A 60 -1.16 7.02 2.69
C TRP A 60 -2.31 6.55 3.58
N SER A 61 -3.42 7.27 3.54
CA SER A 61 -4.67 6.95 4.22
C SER A 61 -5.84 7.14 3.28
N TRP A 62 -6.72 6.14 3.15
CA TRP A 62 -7.93 6.21 2.34
C TRP A 62 -9.14 5.61 3.08
N ASN A 63 -10.26 6.34 3.06
CA ASN A 63 -11.49 5.98 3.77
C ASN A 63 -12.65 5.53 2.83
N GLY A 64 -12.36 5.18 1.58
CA GLY A 64 -13.35 4.83 0.56
C GLY A 64 -13.78 6.00 -0.35
N THR A 65 -13.65 7.26 0.10
CA THR A 65 -14.08 8.45 -0.69
C THR A 65 -13.07 9.58 -0.73
N THR A 66 -12.12 9.58 0.21
CA THR A 66 -11.17 10.66 0.46
C THR A 66 -9.82 10.04 0.77
N ALA A 67 -8.79 10.46 0.04
CA ALA A 67 -7.41 10.11 0.28
C ALA A 67 -6.69 11.27 1.00
N SER A 68 -5.76 10.92 1.87
CA SER A 68 -4.76 11.85 2.39
C SER A 68 -3.38 11.20 2.42
N TYR A 69 -2.36 11.96 2.04
CA TYR A 69 -1.01 11.44 1.85
C TYR A 69 0.04 12.53 2.05
N VAL A 70 1.23 12.12 2.49
CA VAL A 70 2.40 12.99 2.62
C VAL A 70 3.26 12.82 1.38
N ALA A 71 3.38 13.88 0.58
CA ALA A 71 4.30 13.93 -0.56
C ALA A 71 5.60 14.63 -0.13
N VAL A 72 6.74 14.00 -0.42
CA VAL A 72 8.07 14.56 -0.19
C VAL A 72 8.71 14.84 -1.54
N ASN A 73 8.96 16.11 -1.84
CA ASN A 73 9.60 16.51 -3.10
C ASN A 73 11.14 16.36 -3.03
N GLY A 74 11.80 16.38 -4.18
CA GLY A 74 13.26 16.22 -4.30
C GLY A 74 14.10 17.27 -3.55
N ASN A 75 13.52 18.40 -3.14
CA ASN A 75 14.18 19.44 -2.36
C ASN A 75 13.96 19.27 -0.83
N GLY A 76 13.37 18.15 -0.39
CA GLY A 76 13.10 17.85 1.02
C GLY A 76 11.88 18.58 1.60
N GLY A 77 11.03 19.18 0.76
CA GLY A 77 9.78 19.79 1.19
C GLY A 77 8.67 18.75 1.34
N ASN A 78 8.06 18.69 2.53
CA ASN A 78 6.95 17.78 2.84
C ASN A 78 5.60 18.50 2.73
N THR A 79 4.67 17.96 1.94
CA THR A 79 3.29 18.47 1.82
C THR A 79 2.29 17.36 2.11
N LEU A 80 1.45 17.56 3.13
CA LEU A 80 0.25 16.76 3.36
C LEU A 80 -0.84 17.24 2.39
N TYR A 81 -1.41 16.32 1.61
CA TYR A 81 -2.59 16.56 0.78
C TYR A 81 -3.82 15.87 1.35
N VAL A 82 -5.00 16.47 1.19
CA VAL A 82 -6.30 15.81 1.32
C VAL A 82 -7.11 16.03 0.06
N ARG A 83 -7.61 14.96 -0.58
CA ARG A 83 -8.34 15.05 -1.85
C ARG A 83 -9.40 13.96 -2.00
N SER A 84 -10.41 14.20 -2.84
CA SER A 84 -11.39 13.16 -3.19
C SER A 84 -10.70 12.00 -3.93
N PHE A 85 -11.04 10.76 -3.58
CA PHE A 85 -10.56 9.55 -4.25
C PHE A 85 -11.56 8.41 -4.07
N ASP A 86 -12.13 7.94 -5.19
CA ASP A 86 -13.19 6.93 -5.25
C ASP A 86 -12.69 5.47 -5.30
N GLY A 87 -11.36 5.27 -5.28
CA GLY A 87 -10.72 3.96 -5.46
C GLY A 87 -10.21 3.70 -6.88
N GLN A 88 -10.56 4.53 -7.87
CA GLN A 88 -10.10 4.42 -9.26
C GLN A 88 -9.48 5.72 -9.79
N LYS A 89 -10.00 6.89 -9.38
CA LYS A 89 -9.61 8.20 -9.89
C LYS A 89 -9.50 9.23 -8.78
N PHE A 90 -8.41 10.00 -8.80
CA PHE A 90 -8.28 11.18 -7.95
C PHE A 90 -9.15 12.34 -8.46
N GLY A 91 -10.00 12.87 -7.57
CA GLY A 91 -10.71 14.12 -7.78
C GLY A 91 -9.93 15.33 -7.27
N SER A 92 -10.65 16.43 -7.08
CA SER A 92 -10.12 17.71 -6.60
C SER A 92 -9.41 17.60 -5.26
N VAL A 93 -8.31 18.35 -5.14
CA VAL A 93 -7.67 18.63 -3.84
C VAL A 93 -8.63 19.47 -3.00
N ARG A 94 -8.84 19.06 -1.75
CA ARG A 94 -9.68 19.78 -0.77
C ARG A 94 -8.83 20.66 0.14
N SER A 95 -7.59 20.24 0.40
CA SER A 95 -6.59 21.01 1.15
C SER A 95 -5.17 20.50 0.86
N SER A 96 -4.20 21.33 1.20
CA SER A 96 -2.79 20.96 1.30
C SER A 96 -2.13 21.78 2.40
N GLN A 97 -1.28 21.16 3.23
CA GLN A 97 -0.43 21.87 4.19
C GLN A 97 1.03 21.45 4.03
N SER A 98 1.93 22.43 4.02
CA SER A 98 3.34 22.17 4.28
C SER A 98 3.51 21.67 5.72
N ILE A 99 4.26 20.60 5.90
CA ILE A 99 4.58 20.02 7.21
C ILE A 99 6.10 19.98 7.38
N SER A 100 6.61 19.85 8.61
CA SER A 100 8.06 19.92 8.81
C SER A 100 8.78 18.75 8.13
N SER A 101 9.92 19.04 7.52
CA SER A 101 10.87 18.01 7.06
C SER A 101 11.54 17.30 8.24
N THR A 102 11.64 17.96 9.40
CA THR A 102 12.26 17.43 10.62
C THR A 102 11.46 16.31 11.31
N ASP A 103 10.17 16.15 10.98
CA ASP A 103 9.33 15.11 11.58
C ASP A 103 9.49 13.74 10.88
N ASP A 104 10.22 13.67 9.77
CA ASP A 104 10.55 12.44 9.01
C ASP A 104 9.46 11.35 9.07
N ILE A 105 8.28 11.70 8.54
CA ILE A 105 7.09 10.86 8.61
C ILE A 105 7.31 9.60 7.78
N ARG A 106 7.08 8.43 8.40
CA ARG A 106 7.21 7.08 7.82
C ARG A 106 5.88 6.33 7.70
N GLY A 107 4.78 7.01 8.01
CA GLY A 107 3.44 6.45 7.93
C GLY A 107 2.38 7.43 8.44
N TRP A 108 1.20 7.42 7.81
CA TRP A 108 0.16 8.42 8.00
C TRP A 108 -1.23 7.78 7.90
N SER A 109 -2.08 8.03 8.89
CA SER A 109 -3.48 7.60 8.98
C SER A 109 -4.36 8.77 9.37
N TRP A 110 -5.52 8.93 8.73
CA TRP A 110 -6.50 9.97 9.07
C TRP A 110 -7.93 9.47 8.90
N ASN A 111 -8.75 9.68 9.93
CA ASN A 111 -10.13 9.17 10.02
C ASN A 111 -11.21 10.24 9.75
N GLY A 112 -10.84 11.43 9.29
CA GLY A 112 -11.75 12.56 9.07
C GLY A 112 -11.68 13.66 10.15
N THR A 113 -11.23 13.34 11.37
CA THR A 113 -11.14 14.31 12.49
C THR A 113 -9.85 14.20 13.31
N THR A 114 -9.15 13.08 13.17
CA THR A 114 -7.98 12.71 13.97
C THR A 114 -6.93 12.10 13.04
N ALA A 115 -5.74 12.68 13.05
CA ALA A 115 -4.57 12.13 12.40
C ALA A 115 -3.78 11.26 13.39
N SER A 116 -3.17 10.20 12.89
CA SER A 116 -2.12 9.45 13.58
C SER A 116 -1.00 9.13 12.61
N TYR A 117 0.24 9.39 13.01
CA TYR A 117 1.40 9.27 12.14
C TYR A 117 2.61 8.74 12.91
N VAL A 118 3.52 8.11 12.19
CA VAL A 118 4.80 7.62 12.70
C VAL A 118 5.90 8.54 12.20
N ALA A 119 6.69 9.08 13.13
CA ALA A 119 7.77 10.03 12.87
C ALA A 119 9.09 9.47 13.42
N ASN A 120 10.23 9.84 12.82
CA ASN A 120 11.52 9.72 13.49
C ASN A 120 11.87 11.04 14.16
N GLN A 121 12.08 11.02 15.47
CA GLN A 121 12.59 12.16 16.22
C GLN A 121 13.89 11.78 16.93
N ASN A 122 15.00 12.35 16.47
CA ASN A 122 16.35 12.17 17.03
C ASN A 122 16.75 10.68 17.20
N GLY A 123 16.46 9.85 16.19
CA GLY A 123 16.76 8.42 16.17
C GLY A 123 15.76 7.53 16.90
N ARG A 124 14.67 8.10 17.45
CA ARG A 124 13.56 7.34 18.06
C ARG A 124 12.33 7.37 17.17
N THR A 125 11.72 6.21 16.96
CA THR A 125 10.42 6.10 16.31
C THR A 125 9.33 6.51 17.30
N VAL A 126 8.49 7.49 16.94
CA VAL A 126 7.41 8.00 17.79
C VAL A 126 6.10 7.98 17.02
N VAL A 127 5.05 7.42 17.63
CA VAL A 127 3.67 7.45 17.13
C VAL A 127 2.95 8.63 17.75
N TYR A 128 2.35 9.47 16.94
CA TYR A 128 1.51 10.60 17.36
C TYR A 128 0.02 10.30 17.12
N VAL A 129 -0.83 10.92 17.94
CA VAL A 129 -2.26 11.11 17.67
C VAL A 129 -2.61 12.57 17.92
N ARG A 130 -3.20 13.23 16.91
CA ARG A 130 -3.43 14.68 16.87
C ARG A 130 -4.79 14.98 16.25
N SER A 131 -5.49 16.01 16.74
CA SER A 131 -6.69 16.51 16.05
C SER A 131 -6.31 17.05 14.67
N PHE A 132 -7.02 16.65 13.62
CA PHE A 132 -6.85 17.17 12.26
C PHE A 132 -8.19 17.11 11.53
N ASP A 133 -8.79 18.27 11.26
CA ASP A 133 -10.11 18.42 10.63
C ASP A 133 -10.09 18.22 9.10
N GLY A 134 -8.92 17.94 8.53
CA GLY A 134 -8.70 17.85 7.08
C GLY A 134 -8.14 19.12 6.46
N GLN A 135 -8.03 20.23 7.20
CA GLN A 135 -7.36 21.47 6.78
C GLN A 135 -6.27 21.91 7.77
N THR A 136 -6.51 21.82 9.08
CA THR A 136 -5.66 22.37 10.14
C THR A 136 -5.41 21.36 11.26
N PHE A 137 -4.17 21.30 11.76
CA PHE A 137 -3.81 20.48 12.91
C PHE A 137 -4.10 21.18 14.25
N GLY A 138 -5.04 20.64 15.03
CA GLY A 138 -5.30 21.05 16.42
C GLY A 138 -4.26 20.49 17.40
N SER A 139 -4.65 20.31 18.67
CA SER A 139 -3.75 19.79 19.72
C SER A 139 -3.32 18.34 19.50
N VAL A 140 -2.08 18.02 19.89
CA VAL A 140 -1.63 16.64 20.10
C VAL A 140 -2.41 16.07 21.28
N ARG A 141 -2.99 14.87 21.12
CA ARG A 141 -3.74 14.17 22.16
C ARG A 141 -2.85 13.18 22.92
N SER A 142 -1.87 12.61 22.23
CA SER A 142 -0.91 11.65 22.78
C SER A 142 0.28 11.46 21.84
N SER A 143 1.40 11.04 22.42
CA SER A 143 2.56 10.52 21.70
C SER A 143 3.15 9.32 22.46
N GLN A 144 3.67 8.35 21.73
CA GLN A 144 4.24 7.13 22.29
C GLN A 144 5.49 6.74 21.50
N SER A 145 6.65 6.76 22.17
CA SER A 145 7.90 6.21 21.64
C SER A 145 7.79 4.68 21.54
N ILE A 146 8.28 4.13 20.44
CA ILE A 146 8.39 2.68 20.20
C ILE A 146 9.81 2.29 19.82
N SER A 147 10.07 0.98 19.70
CA SER A 147 11.44 0.46 19.51
C SER A 147 12.08 1.04 18.26
N SER A 148 13.32 1.54 18.37
CA SER A 148 14.11 2.01 17.24
C SER A 148 14.49 0.90 16.25
N THR A 149 14.19 -0.36 16.56
CA THR A 149 14.36 -1.51 15.67
C THR A 149 13.20 -1.74 14.69
N GLU A 150 12.01 -1.17 14.93
CA GLU A 150 10.88 -1.28 13.98
C GLU A 150 11.06 -0.27 12.83
N SER A 151 11.46 -0.76 11.65
CA SER A 151 11.70 0.07 10.46
C SER A 151 10.42 0.32 9.67
N PHE A 152 9.60 1.27 10.11
CA PHE A 152 8.28 1.55 9.53
C PHE A 152 8.33 1.95 8.05
N ARG A 153 7.43 1.34 7.28
CA ARG A 153 7.17 1.54 5.83
C ARG A 153 5.74 1.98 5.54
N GLY A 154 4.83 1.85 6.51
CA GLY A 154 3.44 2.30 6.40
C GLY A 154 2.67 2.09 7.70
N TRP A 155 1.62 2.88 7.92
CA TRP A 155 0.86 2.96 9.17
C TRP A 155 -0.60 3.31 8.93
N SER A 156 -1.51 2.51 9.48
CA SER A 156 -2.95 2.74 9.46
C SER A 156 -3.55 2.48 10.85
N TRP A 157 -4.44 3.37 11.31
CA TRP A 157 -5.10 3.27 12.61
C TRP A 157 -6.56 3.71 12.52
N ASN A 158 -7.46 2.86 13.01
CA ASN A 158 -8.91 3.06 12.95
C ASN A 158 -9.54 3.59 14.25
N GLY A 159 -8.74 4.01 15.22
CA GLY A 159 -9.19 4.43 16.56
C GLY A 159 -9.00 3.39 17.67
N THR A 160 -8.90 2.09 17.32
CA THR A 160 -8.74 0.99 18.32
C THR A 160 -7.70 -0.06 17.92
N THR A 161 -7.39 -0.15 16.64
CA THR A 161 -6.55 -1.17 16.02
C THR A 161 -5.57 -0.46 15.09
N ALA A 162 -4.28 -0.74 15.27
CA ALA A 162 -3.23 -0.33 14.36
C ALA A 162 -2.87 -1.49 13.43
N SER A 163 -2.60 -1.17 12.17
CA SER A 163 -1.92 -2.06 11.23
C SER A 163 -0.76 -1.33 10.57
N TYR A 164 0.39 -1.99 10.47
CA TYR A 164 1.62 -1.34 10.02
C TYR A 164 2.58 -2.31 9.36
N VAL A 165 3.36 -1.79 8.41
CA VAL A 165 4.39 -2.54 7.69
C VAL A 165 5.76 -2.12 8.20
N THR A 166 6.61 -3.09 8.55
CA THR A 166 8.02 -2.87 8.87
C THR A 166 8.93 -3.60 7.88
N ALA A 167 10.02 -2.97 7.46
CA ALA A 167 11.09 -3.66 6.75
C ALA A 167 11.92 -4.51 7.73
N ASN A 168 12.21 -5.74 7.33
CA ASN A 168 13.04 -6.70 8.05
C ASN A 168 14.52 -6.52 7.64
N ALA A 169 15.45 -6.89 8.53
CA ALA A 169 16.90 -6.78 8.26
C ALA A 169 17.39 -7.65 7.07
N ASN A 170 16.60 -8.63 6.63
CA ASN A 170 16.88 -9.48 5.46
C ASN A 170 16.19 -9.01 4.16
N GLY A 171 15.63 -7.80 4.13
CA GLY A 171 14.99 -7.22 2.94
C GLY A 171 13.53 -7.62 2.70
N GLY A 172 12.96 -8.54 3.48
CA GLY A 172 11.51 -8.79 3.47
C GLY A 172 10.71 -7.71 4.21
N ASN A 173 9.40 -7.68 4.05
CA ASN A 173 8.50 -6.83 4.83
C ASN A 173 7.63 -7.70 5.78
N THR A 174 7.21 -7.13 6.92
CA THR A 174 6.25 -7.76 7.84
C THR A 174 5.09 -6.81 8.10
N LEU A 175 3.85 -7.28 7.89
CA LEU A 175 2.62 -6.59 8.28
C LEU A 175 2.18 -7.07 9.66
N TYR A 176 2.07 -6.14 10.60
CA TYR A 176 1.52 -6.36 11.94
C TYR A 176 0.11 -5.78 12.04
N ILE A 177 -0.75 -6.42 12.83
CA ILE A 177 -2.06 -5.91 13.26
C ILE A 177 -2.18 -6.12 14.77
N ARG A 178 -2.40 -5.05 15.52
CA ARG A 178 -2.45 -5.07 17.00
C ARG A 178 -3.43 -4.04 17.56
N SER A 179 -3.89 -4.20 18.79
CA SER A 179 -4.68 -3.14 19.43
C SER A 179 -3.81 -1.91 19.73
N PHE A 180 -4.37 -0.73 19.51
CA PHE A 180 -3.80 0.56 19.86
C PHE A 180 -4.95 1.52 20.17
N ASP A 181 -5.08 1.92 21.44
CA ASP A 181 -6.15 2.80 21.94
C ASP A 181 -5.89 4.30 21.66
N GLY A 182 -4.80 4.61 20.95
CA GLY A 182 -4.31 5.96 20.70
C GLY A 182 -3.24 6.44 21.69
N GLN A 183 -3.05 5.75 22.82
CA GLN A 183 -2.00 6.06 23.82
C GLN A 183 -0.99 4.93 24.00
N LYS A 184 -1.45 3.67 24.03
CA LYS A 184 -0.64 2.49 24.35
C LYS A 184 -0.89 1.34 23.38
N PHE A 185 0.19 0.69 22.95
CA PHE A 185 0.09 -0.53 22.16
C PHE A 185 -0.27 -1.73 23.03
N GLY A 186 -1.29 -2.49 22.61
CA GLY A 186 -1.66 -3.77 23.21
C GLY A 186 -1.17 -4.97 22.41
N ARG A 187 -1.89 -6.09 22.59
CA ARG A 187 -1.57 -7.42 22.03
C ARG A 187 -1.60 -7.42 20.49
N VAL A 188 -0.60 -8.06 19.90
CA VAL A 188 -0.57 -8.42 18.48
C VAL A 188 -1.63 -9.49 18.20
N ARG A 189 -2.48 -9.24 17.21
CA ARG A 189 -3.58 -10.11 16.77
C ARG A 189 -3.18 -10.93 15.54
N SER A 190 -2.42 -10.34 14.63
CA SER A 190 -1.92 -10.95 13.39
C SER A 190 -0.54 -10.36 13.07
N SER A 191 0.35 -11.18 12.52
CA SER A 191 1.65 -10.78 12.02
C SER A 191 2.02 -11.71 10.86
N GLN A 192 2.29 -11.15 9.68
CA GLN A 192 2.57 -11.92 8.48
C GLN A 192 3.76 -11.31 7.71
N ILE A 193 4.65 -12.17 7.22
CA ILE A 193 5.68 -11.74 6.26
C ILE A 193 4.96 -11.51 4.93
N ILE A 194 5.09 -10.30 4.39
CA ILE A 194 4.58 -9.93 3.07
C ILE A 194 5.78 -9.84 2.12
N SER A 195 5.80 -10.70 1.10
CA SER A 195 6.83 -10.67 0.07
C SER A 195 6.44 -9.68 -1.02
N SER A 196 6.98 -8.46 -0.94
CA SER A 196 7.02 -7.49 -2.04
C SER A 196 8.45 -7.31 -2.54
N THR A 197 8.61 -7.22 -3.86
CA THR A 197 9.76 -6.53 -4.48
C THR A 197 9.66 -5.02 -4.32
N ASP A 198 8.44 -4.54 -4.08
CA ASP A 198 8.06 -3.14 -4.10
C ASP A 198 8.47 -2.45 -2.79
N ASP A 199 9.10 -1.27 -2.88
CA ASP A 199 9.46 -0.44 -1.72
C ASP A 199 8.22 0.31 -1.22
N ILE A 200 7.52 -0.31 -0.27
CA ILE A 200 6.32 0.24 0.37
C ILE A 200 6.66 1.51 1.17
N ARG A 201 5.93 2.60 0.91
CA ARG A 201 6.03 3.91 1.59
C ARG A 201 4.73 4.38 2.24
N GLY A 202 3.60 3.71 1.97
CA GLY A 202 2.31 4.00 2.57
C GLY A 202 1.44 2.76 2.70
N TRP A 203 0.58 2.71 3.73
CA TRP A 203 -0.31 1.58 4.01
C TRP A 203 -1.59 2.08 4.71
N SER A 204 -2.76 1.69 4.19
CA SER A 204 -4.09 1.99 4.73
C SER A 204 -4.98 0.75 4.68
N TRP A 205 -5.60 0.37 5.80
CA TRP A 205 -6.51 -0.78 5.88
C TRP A 205 -7.78 -0.44 6.66
N ASN A 206 -8.94 -0.76 6.10
CA ASN A 206 -10.26 -0.44 6.68
C ASN A 206 -10.94 -1.62 7.40
N GLY A 207 -10.34 -2.82 7.38
CA GLY A 207 -10.92 -4.06 7.90
C GLY A 207 -11.19 -5.12 6.82
N THR A 208 -11.47 -4.72 5.57
CA THR A 208 -11.82 -5.61 4.45
C THR A 208 -11.03 -5.35 3.17
N THR A 209 -10.45 -4.17 3.04
CA THR A 209 -9.66 -3.69 1.88
C THR A 209 -8.38 -3.05 2.39
N ALA A 210 -7.25 -3.49 1.85
CA ALA A 210 -5.96 -2.84 2.00
C ALA A 210 -5.65 -1.96 0.79
N SER A 211 -4.91 -0.88 1.02
CA SER A 211 -4.29 -0.09 -0.03
C SER A 211 -2.89 0.31 0.42
N TYR A 212 -1.92 0.23 -0.50
CA TYR A 212 -0.53 0.54 -0.23
C TYR A 212 0.08 1.35 -1.36
N VAL A 213 1.04 2.19 -1.01
CA VAL A 213 1.82 2.96 -1.98
C VAL A 213 3.24 2.43 -1.96
N ALA A 214 3.81 2.19 -3.13
CA ALA A 214 5.19 1.78 -3.29
C ALA A 214 5.91 2.58 -4.37
N ILE A 215 7.23 2.69 -4.26
CA ILE A 215 8.09 3.32 -5.27
C ILE A 215 8.50 2.26 -6.29
N ASN A 216 8.27 2.58 -7.57
CA ASN A 216 8.71 1.77 -8.71
C ASN A 216 10.21 2.00 -9.00
N ALA A 217 10.83 1.10 -9.77
CA ALA A 217 12.23 1.24 -10.21
C ALA A 217 12.55 2.52 -11.02
N ASN A 218 11.54 3.27 -11.47
CA ASN A 218 11.69 4.57 -12.13
C ASN A 218 11.45 5.78 -11.19
N GLY A 219 11.36 5.57 -9.88
CA GLY A 219 11.15 6.61 -8.87
C GLY A 219 9.69 7.06 -8.68
N GLY A 220 8.75 6.65 -9.54
CA GLY A 220 7.34 7.03 -9.43
C GLY A 220 6.60 6.30 -8.30
N SER A 221 5.76 7.02 -7.57
CA SER A 221 4.95 6.49 -6.46
C SER A 221 3.61 5.94 -6.97
N THR A 222 3.40 4.63 -6.86
CA THR A 222 2.22 3.91 -7.36
C THR A 222 1.34 3.38 -6.24
N LEU A 223 0.03 3.61 -6.37
CA LEU A 223 -1.02 3.09 -5.50
C LEU A 223 -1.51 1.73 -5.98
N TYR A 224 -1.64 0.81 -5.02
CA TYR A 224 -2.27 -0.50 -5.15
C TYR A 224 -3.42 -0.61 -4.15
N ILE A 225 -4.51 -1.29 -4.55
CA ILE A 225 -5.68 -1.57 -3.70
C ILE A 225 -6.05 -3.04 -3.89
N ARG A 226 -6.33 -3.78 -2.81
CA ARG A 226 -6.77 -5.19 -2.85
C ARG A 226 -7.71 -5.49 -1.68
N PRO A 227 -8.61 -6.49 -1.79
CA PRO A 227 -9.22 -7.11 -0.62
C PRO A 227 -8.14 -7.53 0.39
N PHE A 228 -8.43 -7.43 1.69
CA PHE A 228 -7.57 -7.93 2.75
C PHE A 228 -8.37 -8.03 4.06
N ASN A 229 -8.52 -9.24 4.59
CA ASN A 229 -9.34 -9.52 5.79
C ASN A 229 -8.57 -9.41 7.13
N GLY A 230 -7.28 -9.03 7.10
CA GLY A 230 -6.39 -9.03 8.27
C GLY A 230 -5.54 -10.30 8.43
N GLN A 231 -5.76 -11.31 7.58
CA GLN A 231 -5.02 -12.57 7.53
C GLN A 231 -4.55 -12.89 6.10
N THR A 232 -5.42 -12.77 5.11
CA THR A 232 -5.14 -13.05 3.69
C THR A 232 -5.62 -11.91 2.78
N PHE A 233 -4.92 -11.75 1.65
CA PHE A 233 -5.32 -10.94 0.49
C PHE A 233 -6.15 -11.78 -0.50
#